data_AF-A0A9E1FC13-F1
#
_entry.id   AF-A0A9E1FC13-F1
#
_cell.length_a   1.000
_cell.length_b   1.000
_cell.length_c   1.000
_cell.angle_alpha   90.00
_cell.angle_beta   90.00
_cell.angle_gamma   90.00
#
_symmetry.space_group_name_H-M   'P 1'
#
loop_
_entity.id
_entity.type
_entity.pdbx_description
1 polymer ?
#
loop_
_entity_poly.entity_id
_entity_poly.type
_entity_poly.pdbx_seq_one_letter_code
_entity_poly.pdbx_strand_id
1 'polypeptide(L)'
;GGYSFVAICLFFFAFTTILGWYYFAEINVRYLFGAKAVKIFKILVVVFVFLGSLQKVDFVWSLADMFNGLMVVPNLIAIILLSPVVAKLLKDHDAGK
;
A
#
# COMPACT_ATOMS: atom_id res chain seq x y z
N GLY A 1 23.09 -2.41 -24.68
CA GLY A 1 21.71 -2.29 -25.18
C GLY A 1 20.66 -2.54 -24.10
N GLY A 2 20.70 -3.66 -23.37
CA GLY A 2 19.62 -4.04 -22.44
C GLY A 2 19.45 -3.17 -21.19
N TYR A 3 20.54 -2.66 -20.61
CA TYR A 3 20.47 -1.89 -19.35
C TYR A 3 19.65 -0.60 -19.46
N SER A 4 19.76 0.12 -20.58
CA SER A 4 18.98 1.34 -20.81
C SER A 4 17.48 1.04 -20.98
N PHE A 5 17.14 -0.07 -21.63
CA PHE A 5 15.75 -0.51 -21.76
C PHE A 5 15.15 -0.88 -20.40
N VAL A 6 15.87 -1.69 -19.61
CA VAL A 6 15.43 -2.07 -18.25
C VAL A 6 15.27 -0.85 -17.35
N ALA A 7 16.18 0.13 -17.42
CA ALA A 7 16.06 1.37 -16.66
C ALA A 7 14.79 2.17 -17.00
N ILE A 8 14.44 2.28 -18.29
CA ILE A 8 13.22 2.96 -18.73
C ILE A 8 11.97 2.22 -18.24
N CYS A 9 11.92 0.88 -18.39
CA CYS A 9 10.81 0.08 -17.90
C CYS A 9 10.65 0.19 -16.38
N LEU A 10 11.76 0.12 -15.63
CA LEU A 10 11.76 0.22 -14.17
C LEU A 10 11.32 1.61 -13.69
N PHE A 11 11.71 2.67 -14.40
CA PHE A 11 11.25 4.03 -14.13
C PHE A 11 9.73 4.14 -14.23
N PHE A 12 9.14 3.69 -15.35
CA PHE A 12 7.68 3.71 -15.51
C PHE A 12 6.97 2.82 -14.49
N PHE A 13 7.52 1.64 -14.17
CA PHE A 13 6.95 0.72 -13.18
C PHE A 13 6.96 1.29 -11.76
N ALA A 14 8.08 1.88 -11.33
CA ALA A 14 8.18 2.54 -10.04
C ALA A 14 7.25 3.74 -9.96
N PHE A 15 7.16 4.53 -11.04
CA PHE A 15 6.28 5.68 -11.12
C PHE A 15 4.80 5.31 -10.98
N THR A 16 4.32 4.30 -11.72
CA THR A 16 2.93 3.85 -11.62
C THR A 16 2.61 3.24 -10.27
N THR A 17 3.56 2.53 -9.67
CA THR A 17 3.42 1.96 -8.31
C THR A 17 3.28 3.07 -7.27
N ILE A 18 4.17 4.08 -7.28
CA ILE A 18 4.09 5.23 -6.36
C ILE A 18 2.76 5.96 -6.51
N LEU A 19 2.29 6.20 -7.74
CA LEU A 19 1.00 6.83 -7.98
C LEU A 19 -0.17 6.00 -7.44
N GLY A 20 -0.13 4.67 -7.61
CA GLY A 20 -1.14 3.77 -7.07
C GLY A 20 -1.23 3.87 -5.55
N TRP A 21 -0.10 3.75 -4.85
CA TRP A 21 -0.03 3.88 -3.39
C TRP A 21 -0.44 5.27 -2.91
N TYR A 22 -0.02 6.32 -3.62
CA TYR A 22 -0.43 7.69 -3.33
C TYR A 22 -1.96 7.86 -3.44
N TYR A 23 -2.61 7.29 -4.45
CA TYR A 23 -4.06 7.38 -4.62
C TYR A 23 -4.81 6.68 -3.49
N PHE A 24 -4.39 5.47 -3.11
CA PHE A 24 -4.96 4.75 -1.96
C PHE A 24 -4.79 5.56 -0.66
N ALA A 25 -3.61 6.12 -0.45
CA ALA A 25 -3.35 6.91 0.75
C ALA A 25 -4.08 8.25 0.75
N GLU A 26 -4.24 8.92 -0.40
CA GLU A 26 -5.05 10.13 -0.55
C GLU A 26 -6.52 9.88 -0.18
N ILE A 27 -7.11 8.77 -0.65
CA ILE A 27 -8.48 8.39 -0.29
C ILE A 27 -8.60 8.14 1.22
N ASN A 28 -7.69 7.36 1.80
CA ASN A 28 -7.70 7.06 3.23
C ASN A 28 -7.51 8.31 4.09
N VAL A 29 -6.57 9.19 3.73
CA VAL A 29 -6.32 10.46 4.44
C VAL A 29 -7.49 11.42 4.29
N ARG A 30 -8.10 11.50 3.11
CA ARG A 30 -9.30 12.31 2.89
C ARG A 30 -10.48 11.80 3.72
N TYR A 31 -10.61 10.48 3.87
CA TYR A 31 -11.66 9.87 4.69
C TYR A 31 -11.45 10.13 6.18
N LEU A 32 -10.20 10.04 6.66
CA LEU A 32 -9.89 10.16 8.09
C LEU A 32 -9.71 11.61 8.59
N PHE A 33 -9.16 12.51 7.75
CA PHE A 33 -8.76 13.87 8.15
C PHE A 33 -9.35 14.99 7.28
N GLY A 34 -10.17 14.66 6.26
CA GLY A 34 -10.83 15.64 5.40
C GLY A 34 -9.96 16.22 4.27
N ALA A 35 -10.56 17.07 3.42
CA ALA A 35 -9.96 17.54 2.16
C ALA A 35 -8.70 18.43 2.31
N LYS A 36 -8.49 19.07 3.47
CA LYS A 36 -7.30 19.92 3.70
C LYS A 36 -6.03 19.10 3.97
N ALA A 37 -6.15 17.90 4.54
CA ALA A 37 -5.02 17.03 4.85
C ALA A 37 -4.36 16.44 3.59
N VAL A 38 -5.11 16.33 2.48
CA VAL A 38 -4.62 15.81 1.20
C VAL A 38 -3.44 16.61 0.65
N LYS A 39 -3.47 17.94 0.74
CA LYS A 39 -2.36 18.79 0.25
C LYS A 39 -1.07 18.57 1.06
N ILE A 40 -1.21 18.43 2.37
CA ILE A 40 -0.08 18.16 3.27
C ILE A 40 0.49 16.77 2.98
N PHE A 41 -0.38 15.78 2.79
CA PHE A 41 0.02 14.42 2.45
C PHE A 41 0.80 14.35 1.14
N LYS A 42 0.37 15.08 0.10
CA LYS A 42 1.10 15.16 -1.18
C LYS A 42 2.53 15.68 -1.03
N ILE A 43 2.72 16.75 -0.25
CA ILE A 43 4.05 17.29 0.03
C ILE A 43 4.89 16.24 0.79
N LEU A 44 4.29 15.58 1.77
CA LEU A 44 4.95 14.56 2.59
C LEU A 44 5.41 13.36 1.74
N VAL A 45 4.59 12.88 0.80
CA VAL A 45 4.98 11.80 -0.13
C VAL A 45 6.18 12.21 -0.99
N VAL A 46 6.19 13.42 -1.55
CA VAL A 46 7.32 13.89 -2.37
C VAL A 46 8.61 13.96 -1.55
N VAL A 47 8.52 14.47 -0.31
CA VAL A 47 9.68 14.51 0.61
C VAL A 47 10.15 13.09 0.95
N PHE A 48 9.24 12.16 1.23
CA PHE A 48 9.60 10.76 1.52
C PHE A 48 10.21 10.03 0.32
N VAL A 49 9.74 10.30 -0.90
CA VAL A 49 10.36 9.75 -2.13
C VAL A 49 11.79 10.28 -2.29
N PHE A 50 11.99 11.58 -2.07
CA PHE A 50 13.32 12.19 -2.12
C PHE A 50 14.24 11.62 -1.04
N LEU A 51 13.77 11.55 0.21
CA LEU A 51 14.52 10.95 1.32
C LEU A 51 14.81 9.46 1.07
N GLY A 52 13.85 8.72 0.51
CA GLY A 52 14.01 7.31 0.13
C GLY A 52 15.11 7.10 -0.91
N SER A 53 15.27 8.04 -1.86
CA SER A 53 16.38 8.00 -2.83
C SER A 53 17.76 8.25 -2.22
N LEU A 54 17.81 8.90 -1.04
CA LEU A 54 19.06 9.17 -0.30
C LEU A 54 19.39 8.06 0.72
N GLN A 55 18.42 7.25 1.11
CA GLN A 55 18.61 6.18 2.08
C GLN A 55 19.15 4.90 1.44
N LYS A 56 19.81 4.07 2.27
CA LYS A 56 20.27 2.76 1.83
C LYS A 56 19.08 1.87 1.48
N VAL A 57 19.20 1.17 0.36
CA VAL A 57 18.18 0.24 -0.15
C VAL A 57 17.77 -0.76 0.93
N ASP A 58 18.71 -1.33 1.68
CA ASP A 58 18.42 -2.28 2.78
C ASP A 58 17.59 -1.68 3.92
N PHE A 59 17.79 -0.39 4.22
CA PHE A 59 16.99 0.30 5.25
C PHE A 59 15.56 0.52 4.76
N VAL A 60 15.38 0.91 3.50
CA VAL A 60 14.06 1.08 2.88
C VAL A 60 13.29 -0.25 2.85
N TRP A 61 13.96 -1.35 2.49
CA TRP A 61 13.37 -2.69 2.53
C TRP A 61 12.99 -3.11 3.95
N SER A 62 13.90 -2.94 4.92
CA SER A 62 13.61 -3.27 6.32
C SER A 62 12.42 -2.49 6.87
N LEU A 63 12.30 -1.21 6.51
CA LEU A 63 11.19 -0.36 6.90
C LEU A 63 9.88 -0.80 6.23
N ALA A 64 9.92 -1.14 4.93
CA ALA A 64 8.78 -1.66 4.19
C ALA A 64 8.27 -2.99 4.79
N ASP A 65 9.19 -3.90 5.13
CA ASP A 65 8.85 -5.18 5.76
C ASP A 65 8.26 -4.98 7.17
N MET A 66 8.78 -4.02 7.95
CA MET A 66 8.21 -3.69 9.26
C MET A 66 6.77 -3.19 9.15
N PHE A 67 6.49 -2.27 8.21
CA PHE A 67 5.14 -1.74 8.00
C PHE A 67 4.19 -2.79 7.41
N ASN A 68 4.66 -3.65 6.50
CA ASN A 68 3.88 -4.77 5.97
C ASN A 68 3.55 -5.78 7.07
N GLY A 69 4.53 -6.11 7.92
CA GLY A 69 4.33 -6.92 9.13
C GLY A 69 3.29 -6.32 10.07
N LEU A 70 3.33 -5.00 10.30
CA LEU A 70 2.33 -4.33 11.13
C LEU A 70 0.93 -4.34 10.50
N MET A 71 0.82 -4.26 9.16
CA MET A 71 -0.46 -4.32 8.44
C MET A 71 -1.01 -5.75 8.37
N VAL A 72 -0.16 -6.76 8.24
CA VAL A 72 -0.58 -8.16 8.13
C VAL A 72 -1.10 -8.70 9.45
N VAL A 73 -0.57 -8.26 10.60
CA VAL A 73 -1.02 -8.70 11.94
C VAL A 73 -2.52 -8.48 12.17
N PRO A 74 -3.07 -7.26 12.09
CA PRO A 74 -4.51 -7.03 12.29
C PRO A 74 -5.36 -7.68 11.19
N ASN A 75 -4.89 -7.71 9.93
CA ASN A 75 -5.62 -8.34 8.83
C ASN A 75 -5.74 -9.86 9.03
N LEU A 76 -4.64 -10.51 9.43
CA LEU A 76 -4.62 -11.95 9.70
C LEU A 76 -5.49 -12.31 10.91
N ILE A 77 -5.45 -11.51 11.98
CA ILE A 77 -6.34 -11.68 13.14
C ILE A 77 -7.80 -11.54 12.70
N ALA A 78 -8.13 -10.50 11.92
CA ALA A 78 -9.47 -10.30 11.41
C ALA A 78 -9.95 -11.47 10.55
N ILE A 79 -9.11 -11.98 9.64
CA ILE A 79 -9.42 -13.13 8.78
C ILE A 79 -9.65 -14.39 9.62
N ILE A 80 -8.82 -14.67 10.62
CA ILE A 80 -9.01 -15.85 11.49
C ILE A 80 -10.34 -15.76 12.24
N LEU A 81 -10.70 -14.58 12.72
CA LEU A 81 -11.92 -14.33 13.48
C LEU A 81 -13.17 -14.32 12.58
N LEU A 82 -13.05 -13.83 11.33
CA LEU A 82 -14.11 -13.84 10.32
C LEU A 82 -14.21 -15.15 9.53
N SER A 83 -13.19 -16.00 9.52
CA SER A 83 -13.19 -17.29 8.80
C SER A 83 -14.45 -18.12 9.04
N PRO A 84 -14.95 -18.31 10.29
CA PRO A 84 -16.20 -19.01 10.52
C PRO A 84 -17.44 -18.25 10.01
N VAL A 85 -17.40 -16.91 10.00
CA VAL A 85 -18.49 -16.06 9.49
C VAL A 85 -18.56 -16.11 7.96
N VAL A 86 -17.41 -16.03 7.28
CA VAL A 86 -17.29 -16.13 5.83
C VAL A 86 -17.66 -17.53 5.36
N ALA A 87 -17.20 -18.59 6.05
CA ALA A 87 -17.61 -19.96 5.74
C ALA A 87 -19.12 -20.16 5.86
N LYS A 88 -19.78 -19.51 6.84
CA LYS A 88 -21.23 -19.55 7.01
C LYS A 88 -21.97 -18.77 5.92
N LEU A 89 -21.50 -17.57 5.59
CA LEU A 89 -22.05 -16.74 4.51
C LEU A 89 -21.91 -17.40 3.14
N LEU A 90 -20.76 -18.04 2.85
CA LEU A 90 -20.57 -18.80 1.61
C LEU A 90 -21.53 -19.99 1.53
N LYS A 91 -21.79 -20.67 2.65
CA LYS A 91 -22.75 -21.79 2.71
C LYS A 91 -24.20 -21.34 2.50
N ASP A 92 -24.59 -20.19 3.04
CA ASP A 92 -25.92 -19.61 2.83
C ASP A 92 -26.10 -19.14 1.37
N HIS A 93 -25.05 -18.58 0.75
CA HIS A 93 -25.07 -18.10 -0.62
C HIS A 93 -25.08 -19.25 -1.67
N ASP A 94 -24.36 -20.35 -1.41
CA ASP A 94 -24.42 -21.58 -2.25
C ASP A 94 -25.73 -22.36 -2.05
N ALA A 95 -26.39 -22.20 -0.90
CA ALA A 95 -27.72 -22.78 -0.63
C ALA A 95 -28.88 -21.99 -1.29
N GLY A 96 -28.58 -20.91 -2.04
CA GLY A 96 -29.57 -20.20 -2.85
C GLY A 96 -30.51 -19.27 -2.08
N LYS A 97 -30.02 -18.60 -1.03
CA LYS A 97 -30.69 -17.45 -0.41
C LYS A 97 -29.86 -16.18 -0.50
#